data_AF-A0A392V5I1-F1
#
_entry.id   AF-A0A392V5I1-F1
#
_cell.length_a   1.000
_cell.length_b   1.000
_cell.length_c   1.000
_cell.angle_alpha   90.00
_cell.angle_beta   90.00
_cell.angle_gamma   90.00
#
_symmetry.space_group_name_H-M   'P 1'
#
loop_
_entity.id
_entity.type
_entity.pdbx_description
1 polymer ?
#
loop_
_entity_poly.entity_id
_entity_poly.type
_entity_poly.pdbx_seq_one_letter_code
_entity_poly.pdbx_strand_id
1 'polypeptide(L)' 'MANFKAANVIPKEYTWQQKQKLLKDAKQYWWDDPYLYREGRDGLMRRCVSEDEARSIMWHCHSS' A
#
# COMPACT_ATOMS: atom_id res chain seq x y z
N MET A 1 -3.25 3.88 -3.11
CA MET A 1 -1.81 4.12 -2.85
C MET A 1 -0.94 3.60 -3.99
N ALA A 2 -1.00 2.31 -4.33
CA ALA A 2 -0.24 1.71 -5.44
C ALA A 2 -0.29 2.53 -6.74
N ASN A 3 -1.50 2.83 -7.25
CA ASN A 3 -1.67 3.61 -8.49
C ASN A 3 -1.04 5.02 -8.42
N PHE A 4 -1.13 5.67 -7.27
CA PHE A 4 -0.50 6.98 -7.08
C PHE A 4 1.02 6.87 -7.08
N LYS A 5 1.60 5.82 -6.47
CA LYS A 5 3.06 5.64 -6.46
C LYS A 5 3.62 5.15 -7.79
N ALA A 6 2.89 4.29 -8.50
CA ALA A 6 3.31 3.77 -9.79
C ALA A 6 3.19 4.80 -10.91
N ALA A 7 2.12 5.61 -10.90
CA ALA A 7 1.77 6.45 -12.05
C ALA A 7 1.37 7.90 -11.69
N ASN A 8 1.54 8.33 -10.44
CA ASN A 8 1.10 9.65 -9.94
C ASN A 8 -0.39 9.95 -10.16
N VAL A 9 -1.22 8.90 -10.28
CA VAL A 9 -2.67 9.04 -10.51
C VAL A 9 -3.38 9.36 -9.19
N ILE A 10 -4.05 10.51 -9.16
CA ILE A 10 -4.96 10.91 -8.07
C ILE A 10 -6.40 10.84 -8.61
N PRO A 11 -7.31 10.11 -7.94
CA PRO A 11 -8.70 10.03 -8.38
C PRO A 11 -9.37 11.41 -8.41
N LYS A 12 -10.18 11.68 -9.44
CA LYS A 12 -10.81 13.00 -9.64
C LYS A 12 -11.86 13.30 -8.57
N GLU A 13 -12.51 12.24 -8.10
CA GLU A 13 -13.52 12.20 -7.05
C GLU A 13 -12.97 12.53 -5.65
N TYR A 14 -11.64 12.60 -5.47
CA TYR A 14 -11.08 12.97 -4.18
C TYR A 14 -11.34 14.44 -3.85
N THR A 15 -11.86 14.69 -2.65
CA THR A 15 -11.90 16.02 -2.06
C THR A 15 -10.50 16.57 -1.83
N TRP A 16 -10.37 17.89 -1.64
CA TRP A 16 -9.08 18.50 -1.34
C TRP A 16 -8.41 17.87 -0.10
N GLN A 17 -9.18 17.60 0.96
CA GLN A 17 -8.68 16.96 2.17
C GLN A 17 -8.16 15.54 1.90
N GLN A 18 -8.86 14.76 1.07
CA GLN A 18 -8.44 13.40 0.71
C GLN A 18 -7.16 13.41 -0.12
N LYS A 19 -7.00 14.38 -1.04
CA LYS A 19 -5.76 14.55 -1.81
C LYS A 19 -4.58 14.87 -0.90
N GLN A 20 -4.73 15.79 0.04
CA GLN A 20 -3.68 16.12 1.02
C GLN A 20 -3.32 14.92 1.89
N LYS A 21 -4.32 14.15 2.33
CA LYS A 21 -4.11 12.90 3.07
C LYS A 21 -3.32 11.88 2.24
N LEU A 22 -3.71 11.66 0.99
CA LEU A 22 -2.99 10.75 0.07
C LEU A 22 -1.52 11.15 -0.08
N LEU A 23 -1.24 12.44 -0.31
CA LEU A 23 0.13 12.96 -0.45
C LEU A 23 0.96 12.79 0.82
N LYS A 24 0.35 12.98 1.99
CA LYS A 24 1.00 12.77 3.29
C LYS A 24 1.31 11.29 3.51
N ASP A 25 0.32 10.42 3.32
CA ASP A 25 0.46 8.98 3.54
C ASP A 25 1.48 8.39 2.57
N ALA A 26 1.49 8.86 1.31
CA ALA A 26 2.43 8.42 0.28
C ALA A 26 3.89 8.55 0.67
N LYS A 27 4.27 9.47 1.58
CA LYS A 27 5.66 9.59 2.05
C LYS A 27 6.18 8.33 2.75
N GLN A 28 5.29 7.52 3.30
CA GLN A 28 5.64 6.29 4.03
C GLN A 28 5.72 5.05 3.14
N TYR A 29 5.33 5.16 1.87
CA TYR A 29 5.25 4.03 0.95
C TYR A 29 6.27 4.13 -0.18
N TRP A 30 6.80 2.98 -0.57
CA TRP A 30 7.73 2.81 -1.65
C TRP A 30 7.13 1.87 -2.69
N TRP A 31 7.29 2.19 -3.96
CA TRP A 31 6.86 1.33 -5.06
C TRP A 31 8.09 0.72 -5.70
N ASP A 32 8.13 -0.60 -5.69
CA ASP A 32 9.14 -1.41 -6.38
C ASP A 32 8.38 -2.49 -7.13
N ASP A 33 8.25 -2.29 -8.44
CA ASP A 33 7.27 -2.98 -9.27
C ASP A 33 7.40 -4.52 -9.16
N PRO A 34 6.30 -5.26 -8.92
CA PRO A 34 4.89 -4.86 -8.88
C PRO A 34 4.33 -4.55 -7.47
N TYR A 35 5.21 -4.35 -6.50
CA TYR A 35 4.86 -4.36 -5.08
C TYR A 35 4.95 -2.99 -4.41
N LEU A 36 4.04 -2.78 -3.47
CA LEU A 36 4.06 -1.64 -2.57
C LEU A 36 4.73 -2.06 -1.26
N TYR A 37 5.68 -1.26 -0.78
CA TYR A 37 6.35 -1.47 0.49
C TYR A 37 6.07 -0.34 1.47
N ARG A 38 6.13 -0.66 2.76
CA ARG A 38 6.08 0.30 3.86
C ARG A 38 7.14 -0.05 4.90
N GLU A 39 7.82 0.96 5.41
CA GLU A 39 8.76 0.81 6.52
C GLU A 39 7.99 0.57 7.84
N GLY A 40 8.34 -0.49 8.54
CA GLY A 40 7.84 -0.77 9.89
C GLY A 40 8.50 0.12 10.94
N ARG A 41 7.99 0.06 12.18
CA ARG A 41 8.60 0.80 13.31
C ARG A 41 10.01 0.31 13.67
N ASP A 42 10.36 -0.88 13.21
CA ASP A 42 11.65 -1.54 13.37
C ASP A 42 12.61 -1.25 12.20
N GLY A 43 12.26 -0.33 11.29
CA GLY A 43 13.07 0.02 10.12
C GLY A 43 13.04 -1.03 9.00
N LEU A 44 12.27 -2.11 9.15
CA LEU A 44 12.19 -3.15 8.14
C LEU A 44 11.12 -2.81 7.11
N MET A 45 11.51 -2.86 5.83
CA MET A 45 10.62 -2.73 4.71
C MET A 45 9.74 -3.98 4.57
N ARG A 46 8.42 -3.79 4.58
CA ARG A 46 7.45 -4.87 4.43
C ARG A 46 6.57 -4.65 3.23
N ARG A 47 6.36 -5.72 2.47
CA ARG A 47 5.42 -5.75 1.35
C ARG A 47 4.00 -5.58 1.89
N CYS A 48 3.29 -4.60 1.35
CA CYS A 48 1.85 -4.44 1.54
C CYS A 48 1.14 -5.44 0.65
N VAL A 49 0.25 -6.22 1.24
CA VAL A 49 -0.61 -7.19 0.55
C VAL A 49 -2.05 -6.70 0.57
N SER A 50 -2.85 -7.06 -0.43
CA SER A 50 -4.29 -6.80 -0.40
C SER A 50 -4.96 -7.66 0.66
N GLU A 51 -6.19 -7.32 1.05
CA GLU A 51 -6.95 -8.16 2.00
C GLU A 51 -7.20 -9.56 1.43
N ASP A 52 -7.49 -9.68 0.13
CA ASP A 52 -7.63 -10.97 -0.56
C ASP A 52 -6.35 -11.81 -0.49
N GLU A 53 -5.20 -11.20 -0.77
CA GLU A 53 -3.90 -11.89 -0.70
C GLU A 53 -3.56 -12.27 0.73
N ALA A 54 -3.82 -11.39 1.71
CA ALA A 54 -3.63 -11.69 3.13
C ALA A 54 -4.49 -12.88 3.58
N ARG A 55 -5.75 -12.95 3.13
CA ARG A 55 -6.65 -14.09 3.41
C ARG A 55 -6.14 -15.38 2.79
N SER A 56 -5.67 -15.33 1.54
CA SER A 56 -5.06 -16.49 0.88
C SER A 56 -3.83 -16.99 1.64
N ILE A 57 -2.91 -16.09 2.01
CA ILE A 57 -1.72 -16.44 2.81
C ILE A 57 -2.13 -17.10 4.13
N MET A 58 -3.08 -16.50 4.86
CA MET A 58 -3.56 -17.04 6.13
C MET A 58 -4.16 -18.44 5.97
N TRP A 59 -4.98 -18.64 4.94
CA TRP A 59 -5.56 -19.95 4.64
C TRP A 59 -4.46 -21.00 4.39
N HIS A 60 -3.47 -20.71 3.55
CA HIS A 60 -2.37 -21.64 3.28
C HIS A 60 -1.52 -21.95 4.51
N CYS A 61 -1.32 -21.00 5.42
CA CYS A 61 -0.49 -21.19 6.62
C CYS A 61 -1.21 -21.92 7.76
N HIS A 62 -2.53 -21.81 7.89
CA HIS A 62 -3.29 -22.31 9.05
C HIS A 62 -4.21 -23.50 8.74
N SER A 63 -4.47 -23.81 7.47
CA SER A 63 -5.38 -24.90 7.07
C SER A 63 -4.67 -26.25 6.90
N SER A 64 -3.56 -26.46 7.63
CA SER A 64 -2.81 -27.72 7.66
C SER A 64 -3.37 -28.69 8.70
#